data_AF-X1AZJ6-F1
#
_entry.id   AF-X1AZJ6-F1
#
_cell.length_a   1.000
_cell.length_b   1.000
_cell.length_c   1.000
_cell.angle_alpha   90.00
_cell.angle_beta   90.00
_cell.angle_gamma   90.00
#
_symmetry.space_group_name_H-M   'P 1'
#
loop_
_entity.id
_entity.type
_entity.pdbx_description
1 polymer ?
#
loop_
_entity_poly.entity_id
_entity_poly.type
_entity_poly.pdbx_seq_one_letter_code
_entity_poly.pdbx_strand_id
1 'polypeptide(L)'
;GINWQESSHNPIQQYDMMTTTTPFVLWLGDSTYQLWYGYGTPTFLDFSVYMQNFICEAEPVNIIVASSEALKVMEASKAIDNDPATFWSSVGHIGSAVHTEWIYLNTGESKNINQVVLTPRAVSGSAMCFPVDFKFQTSDDGTLWTDISGQSYTNYDCADTLDQEFTFSSSVIAQYIRLFATKLSADSYGNYYCQIAEMNVIDTVSSVGIETARVPDESYFFENFPNPFNLSTTIRYTLPEESKICLSIYNVLGKQVAVLVNEVQSDGTYQVEWNGVNENGESVAGGLYI
;
A
#
# COMPACT_ATOMS: atom_id res chain seq x y z
N GLY A 1 -15.10 -0.25 -37.02
CA GLY A 1 -15.66 -1.53 -36.57
C GLY A 1 -14.52 -2.37 -36.09
N ILE A 2 -14.44 -2.61 -34.79
CA ILE A 2 -13.36 -3.40 -34.17
C ILE A 2 -13.95 -4.79 -33.91
N ASN A 3 -13.30 -5.83 -34.45
CA ASN A 3 -13.62 -7.23 -34.16
C ASN A 3 -12.81 -7.65 -32.94
N TRP A 4 -13.47 -8.24 -31.94
CA TRP A 4 -12.81 -8.92 -30.82
C TRP A 4 -12.74 -10.42 -31.12
N GLN A 5 -11.56 -11.04 -30.96
CA GLN A 5 -11.43 -12.48 -30.85
C GLN A 5 -11.21 -12.83 -29.38
N GLU A 6 -12.07 -13.69 -28.84
CA GLU A 6 -11.85 -14.36 -27.56
C GLU A 6 -10.92 -15.56 -27.77
N SER A 7 -9.90 -15.73 -26.92
CA SER A 7 -9.21 -17.01 -26.76
C SER A 7 -9.36 -17.48 -25.31
N SER A 8 -10.01 -18.64 -25.17
CA SER A 8 -10.12 -19.35 -23.90
C SER A 8 -8.90 -20.26 -23.69
N HIS A 9 -8.35 -20.24 -22.47
CA HIS A 9 -7.40 -21.17 -21.81
C HIS A 9 -5.97 -20.64 -21.54
N ASN A 10 -5.64 -20.57 -20.24
CA ASN A 10 -4.33 -20.36 -19.58
C ASN A 10 -3.16 -21.15 -20.20
N PRO A 11 -1.87 -20.74 -20.06
CA PRO A 11 -1.29 -19.99 -18.93
C PRO A 11 -0.57 -18.69 -19.35
N ILE A 12 -0.22 -17.86 -18.37
CA ILE A 12 0.63 -16.64 -18.44
C ILE A 12 1.51 -16.65 -19.70
N GLN A 13 1.02 -16.04 -20.78
CA GLN A 13 1.86 -15.65 -21.89
C GLN A 13 2.36 -14.26 -21.56
N GLN A 14 3.66 -14.19 -21.32
CA GLN A 14 4.43 -12.95 -21.34
C GLN A 14 4.18 -12.29 -22.71
N TYR A 15 3.22 -11.38 -22.78
CA TYR A 15 3.03 -10.55 -23.97
C TYR A 15 4.31 -9.73 -24.14
N ASP A 16 4.90 -9.82 -25.33
CA ASP A 16 6.06 -9.02 -25.71
C ASP A 16 5.59 -7.54 -25.74
N MET A 17 5.85 -6.81 -24.65
CA MET A 17 5.26 -5.50 -24.31
C MET A 17 5.71 -4.33 -25.21
N MET A 18 6.20 -4.60 -26.42
CA MET A 18 6.85 -3.57 -27.25
C MET A 18 6.21 -3.32 -28.62
N THR A 19 5.04 -3.85 -28.96
CA THR A 19 4.46 -3.56 -30.31
C THR A 19 2.94 -3.43 -30.43
N THR A 20 2.14 -3.53 -29.36
CA THR A 20 0.69 -3.34 -29.50
C THR A 20 0.31 -1.86 -29.48
N THR A 21 -0.39 -1.41 -30.51
CA THR A 21 -0.91 -0.03 -30.68
C THR A 21 -2.32 0.14 -30.11
N THR A 22 -2.83 -0.89 -29.43
CA THR A 22 -4.18 -0.95 -28.87
C THR A 22 -4.10 -0.84 -27.35
N PRO A 23 -4.83 0.11 -26.72
CA PRO A 23 -4.94 0.14 -25.28
C PRO A 23 -5.55 -1.18 -24.80
N PHE A 24 -5.04 -1.70 -23.70
CA PHE A 24 -5.64 -2.81 -23.00
C PHE A 24 -5.76 -2.47 -21.52
N VAL A 25 -6.84 -2.97 -20.92
CA VAL A 25 -7.13 -2.82 -19.51
C VAL A 25 -6.78 -4.14 -18.84
N LEU A 26 -5.90 -4.10 -17.85
CA LEU A 26 -5.58 -5.27 -17.05
C LEU A 26 -6.39 -5.22 -15.76
N TRP A 27 -7.27 -6.21 -15.57
CA TRP A 27 -7.96 -6.41 -14.29
C TRP A 27 -7.01 -7.11 -13.32
N LEU A 28 -6.78 -6.50 -12.16
CA LEU A 28 -5.80 -6.96 -11.17
C LEU A 28 -6.44 -7.65 -9.96
N GLY A 29 -7.77 -7.80 -9.93
CA GLY A 29 -8.52 -8.18 -8.72
C GLY A 29 -9.08 -6.95 -8.00
N ASP A 30 -10.03 -7.16 -7.09
CA ASP A 30 -10.61 -6.13 -6.20
C ASP A 30 -11.01 -4.82 -6.89
N SER A 31 -11.67 -4.92 -8.05
CA SER A 31 -12.08 -3.78 -8.88
C SER A 31 -10.93 -2.87 -9.35
N THR A 32 -9.70 -3.36 -9.31
CA THR A 32 -8.51 -2.63 -9.75
C THR A 32 -8.27 -2.85 -11.24
N TYR A 33 -8.10 -1.75 -11.98
CA TYR A 33 -7.79 -1.76 -13.40
C TYR A 33 -6.54 -0.92 -13.68
N GLN A 34 -5.59 -1.46 -14.45
CA GLN A 34 -4.48 -0.68 -15.01
C GLN A 34 -4.69 -0.48 -16.51
N LEU A 35 -4.52 0.77 -16.97
CA LEU A 35 -4.61 1.13 -18.38
C LEU A 35 -3.21 1.39 -18.94
N TRP A 36 -2.83 0.71 -20.02
CA TRP A 36 -1.54 0.91 -20.68
C TRP A 36 -1.72 1.58 -22.05
N TYR A 37 -0.89 2.59 -22.35
CA TYR A 37 -0.80 3.22 -23.67
C TYR A 37 0.67 3.35 -24.10
N GLY A 38 1.05 2.75 -25.23
CA GLY A 38 2.42 2.84 -25.76
C GLY A 38 2.50 3.67 -27.03
N TYR A 39 3.16 4.84 -26.98
CA TYR A 39 3.76 5.48 -28.17
C TYR A 39 4.92 6.41 -27.81
N GLY A 40 6.11 6.12 -28.36
CA GLY A 40 7.16 7.12 -28.61
C GLY A 40 7.85 7.73 -27.38
N THR A 41 8.85 8.58 -27.65
CA THR A 41 9.84 9.11 -26.70
C THR A 41 9.24 9.58 -25.35
N PRO A 42 9.84 9.21 -24.21
CA PRO A 42 9.12 9.02 -22.96
C PRO A 42 8.88 10.34 -22.21
N THR A 43 7.63 10.77 -22.18
CA THR A 43 7.06 11.49 -21.03
C THR A 43 5.84 10.69 -20.63
N PHE A 44 6.05 9.70 -19.76
CA PHE A 44 4.98 8.83 -19.28
C PHE A 44 4.07 9.61 -18.33
N LEU A 45 2.76 9.48 -18.54
CA LEU A 45 1.72 9.93 -17.62
C LEU A 45 0.85 8.71 -17.32
N ASP A 46 1.09 8.07 -16.18
CA ASP A 46 0.30 6.92 -15.68
C ASP A 46 -0.81 7.42 -14.76
N PHE A 47 -2.07 7.13 -15.08
CA PHE A 47 -3.18 7.30 -14.13
C PHE A 47 -3.52 5.94 -13.54
N SER A 48 -3.74 5.89 -12.21
CA SER A 48 -4.37 4.75 -11.54
C SER A 48 -5.72 5.23 -11.00
N VAL A 49 -6.80 4.68 -11.53
CA VAL A 49 -8.15 5.08 -11.12
C VAL A 49 -8.72 4.03 -10.19
N TYR A 50 -9.07 4.47 -8.99
CA TYR A 50 -9.79 3.66 -8.02
C TYR A 50 -11.30 3.86 -8.26
N MET A 51 -11.99 2.80 -8.67
CA MET A 51 -13.45 2.76 -8.58
C MET A 51 -13.82 1.75 -7.51
N GLN A 52 -14.05 2.25 -6.29
CA GLN A 52 -14.51 1.45 -5.18
C GLN A 52 -15.98 1.76 -4.86
N ASN A 53 -16.72 0.71 -4.54
CA ASN A 53 -18.08 0.75 -3.99
C ASN A 53 -18.09 1.11 -2.48
N PHE A 54 -17.10 1.88 -2.00
CA PHE A 54 -17.00 2.29 -0.61
C PHE A 54 -17.03 3.81 -0.46
N ILE A 55 -17.48 4.22 0.72
CA ILE A 55 -17.55 5.59 1.22
C ILE A 55 -16.20 6.28 0.93
N CYS A 56 -16.23 7.58 0.60
CA CYS A 56 -15.05 8.44 0.43
C CYS A 56 -14.37 8.70 1.80
N GLU A 57 -14.02 7.64 2.51
CA GLU A 57 -12.88 7.61 3.39
C GLU A 57 -11.72 7.23 2.47
N ALA A 58 -10.55 7.87 2.64
CA ALA A 58 -9.36 7.44 1.93
C ALA A 58 -9.26 5.91 2.06
N GLU A 59 -8.80 5.20 1.02
CA GLU A 59 -8.29 3.84 1.22
C GLU A 59 -7.52 3.85 2.52
N PRO A 60 -7.72 2.88 3.42
CA PRO A 60 -6.92 2.79 4.62
C PRO A 60 -5.45 2.71 4.18
N VAL A 61 -4.81 3.87 4.06
CA VAL A 61 -3.39 3.97 3.75
C VAL A 61 -2.77 3.37 4.98
N ASN A 62 -2.04 2.28 4.77
CA ASN A 62 -1.19 1.70 5.77
C ASN A 62 -0.27 2.81 6.30
N ILE A 63 -0.63 3.40 7.44
CA ILE A 63 0.17 4.44 8.08
C ILE A 63 1.13 3.73 8.99
N ILE A 64 2.42 3.89 8.71
CA ILE A 64 3.48 3.39 9.57
C ILE A 64 4.11 4.54 10.35
N VAL A 65 4.29 4.32 11.65
CA VAL A 65 4.90 5.30 12.55
C VAL A 65 5.86 4.57 13.47
N ALA A 66 7.02 5.18 13.71
CA ALA A 66 8.01 4.68 14.64
C ALA A 66 8.25 5.63 15.81
N SER A 67 8.80 5.10 16.89
CA SER A 67 9.27 5.86 18.06
C SER A 67 10.31 6.91 17.70
N SER A 68 11.16 6.60 16.73
CA SER A 68 12.28 7.44 16.32
C SER A 68 12.80 7.05 14.94
N GLU A 69 13.57 7.95 14.32
CA GLU A 69 14.18 7.74 13.00
C GLU A 69 15.62 8.27 13.02
N ALA A 70 16.60 7.45 12.64
CA ALA A 70 18.00 7.87 12.60
C ALA A 70 18.25 8.97 11.56
N LEU A 71 17.69 8.80 10.35
CA LEU A 71 17.85 9.67 9.20
C LEU A 71 16.57 9.59 8.35
N LYS A 72 16.26 10.66 7.61
CA LYS A 72 15.11 10.69 6.69
C LYS A 72 15.11 9.55 5.65
N VAL A 73 16.28 9.10 5.23
CA VAL A 73 16.42 7.98 4.28
C VAL A 73 16.17 6.60 4.92
N MET A 74 15.96 6.55 6.23
CA MET A 74 15.68 5.36 7.05
C MET A 74 14.41 5.58 7.91
N GLU A 75 13.48 6.37 7.39
CA GLU A 75 12.21 6.70 8.05
C GLU A 75 11.26 5.48 8.08
N ALA A 76 10.19 5.56 8.87
CA ALA A 76 9.29 4.42 9.11
C ALA A 76 8.67 3.83 7.83
N SER A 77 8.44 4.68 6.80
CA SER A 77 7.88 4.26 5.49
C SER A 77 8.73 3.19 4.78
N LYS A 78 10.02 3.12 5.13
CA LYS A 78 10.98 2.14 4.59
C LYS A 78 10.81 0.72 5.12
N ALA A 79 9.85 0.49 6.01
CA ALA A 79 9.50 -0.84 6.47
C ALA A 79 8.23 -1.38 5.81
N ILE A 80 7.64 -0.66 4.85
CA ILE A 80 6.44 -1.10 4.10
C ILE A 80 6.50 -0.70 2.62
N ASP A 81 7.68 -0.37 2.10
CA ASP A 81 7.83 0.03 0.70
C ASP A 81 8.11 -1.16 -0.24
N ASN A 82 8.14 -2.38 0.32
CA ASN A 82 8.35 -3.62 -0.42
C ASN A 82 9.68 -3.64 -1.20
N ASP A 83 10.67 -2.92 -0.68
CA ASP A 83 12.06 -2.91 -1.11
C ASP A 83 12.97 -3.32 0.07
N PRO A 84 13.34 -4.62 0.19
CA PRO A 84 14.16 -5.12 1.28
C PRO A 84 15.61 -4.59 1.25
N ALA A 85 15.99 -3.79 0.23
CA ALA A 85 17.26 -3.07 0.22
C ALA A 85 17.20 -1.77 1.04
N THR A 86 16.00 -1.25 1.32
CA THR A 86 15.79 -0.14 2.26
C THR A 86 15.34 -0.67 3.62
N PHE A 87 15.33 0.21 4.64
CA PHE A 87 14.95 -0.17 5.99
C PHE A 87 14.64 1.05 6.85
N TRP A 88 13.72 0.86 7.80
CA TRP A 88 13.60 1.77 8.93
C TRP A 88 14.73 1.54 9.94
N SER A 89 15.22 2.61 10.53
CA SER A 89 16.13 2.57 11.67
C SER A 89 15.68 3.53 12.77
N SER A 90 15.60 3.02 13.99
CA SER A 90 15.56 3.87 15.19
C SER A 90 16.79 4.78 15.29
N VAL A 91 16.76 5.78 16.18
CA VAL A 91 17.98 6.47 16.60
C VAL A 91 18.95 5.50 17.28
N GLY A 92 20.24 5.83 17.24
CA GLY A 92 21.29 5.02 17.84
C GLY A 92 21.46 5.30 19.33
N HIS A 93 21.65 4.23 20.10
CA HIS A 93 21.90 4.30 21.54
C HIS A 93 23.32 3.82 21.85
N ILE A 94 23.98 4.46 22.81
CA ILE A 94 25.38 4.17 23.17
C ILE A 94 25.45 3.60 24.58
N GLY A 95 26.24 2.53 24.75
CA GLY A 95 26.62 2.00 26.07
C GLY A 95 25.60 1.05 26.72
N SER A 96 24.38 0.94 26.19
CA SER A 96 23.37 -0.01 26.66
C SER A 96 22.51 -0.52 25.51
N ALA A 97 22.24 -1.83 25.52
CA ALA A 97 21.26 -2.46 24.64
C ALA A 97 19.81 -2.28 25.14
N VAL A 98 19.63 -1.93 26.41
CA VAL A 98 18.30 -1.87 27.06
C VAL A 98 17.67 -0.51 26.79
N HIS A 99 16.97 -0.42 25.67
CA HIS A 99 16.24 0.76 25.21
C HIS A 99 14.92 0.34 24.59
N THR A 100 13.94 1.22 24.66
CA THR A 100 12.63 1.01 24.05
C THR A 100 12.55 1.70 22.71
N GLU A 101 12.28 0.92 21.67
CA GLU A 101 11.95 1.40 20.33
C GLU A 101 10.74 0.62 19.83
N TRP A 102 9.90 1.24 19.02
CA TRP A 102 8.71 0.61 18.47
C TRP A 102 8.42 1.14 17.08
N ILE A 103 7.77 0.30 16.28
CA ILE A 103 7.20 0.66 14.99
C ILE A 103 5.82 0.03 14.90
N TYR A 104 4.81 0.83 14.55
CA TYR A 104 3.45 0.35 14.38
C TYR A 104 2.93 0.60 12.98
N LEU A 105 2.11 -0.34 12.53
CA LEU A 105 1.28 -0.24 11.35
C LEU A 105 -0.16 0.01 11.78
N ASN A 106 -0.77 1.06 11.24
CA ASN A 106 -2.21 1.23 11.18
C ASN A 106 -2.69 0.60 9.88
N THR A 107 -3.49 -0.46 9.96
CA THR A 107 -4.07 -1.14 8.79
C THR A 107 -5.26 -0.39 8.21
N GLY A 108 -5.58 0.78 8.78
CA GLY A 108 -6.65 1.73 8.47
C GLY A 108 -8.07 1.21 8.69
N GLU A 109 -8.26 -0.09 8.83
CA GLU A 109 -9.46 -0.72 9.39
C GLU A 109 -9.07 -1.86 10.36
N SER A 110 -10.03 -2.33 11.16
CA SER A 110 -9.80 -3.49 12.05
C SER A 110 -9.68 -4.78 11.23
N LYS A 111 -8.53 -5.45 11.32
CA LYS A 111 -8.25 -6.71 10.61
C LYS A 111 -8.16 -7.89 11.57
N ASN A 112 -8.47 -9.08 11.06
CA ASN A 112 -8.33 -10.33 11.81
C ASN A 112 -6.91 -10.90 11.65
N ILE A 113 -5.96 -10.28 12.35
CA ILE A 113 -4.53 -10.49 12.20
C ILE A 113 -4.12 -11.83 12.83
N ASN A 114 -3.45 -12.68 12.06
CA ASN A 114 -2.97 -13.99 12.52
C ASN A 114 -1.45 -14.16 12.42
N GLN A 115 -0.74 -13.27 11.70
CA GLN A 115 0.70 -13.37 11.55
C GLN A 115 1.33 -12.00 11.27
N VAL A 116 2.54 -11.80 11.80
CA VAL A 116 3.44 -10.72 11.41
C VAL A 116 4.68 -11.33 10.78
N VAL A 117 5.15 -10.76 9.68
CA VAL A 117 6.39 -11.14 9.02
C VAL A 117 7.32 -9.95 9.03
N LEU A 118 8.52 -10.11 9.57
CA LEU A 118 9.55 -9.06 9.59
C LEU A 118 10.74 -9.48 8.74
N THR A 119 11.11 -8.64 7.78
CA THR A 119 12.36 -8.81 7.03
C THR A 119 13.47 -8.03 7.73
N PRO A 120 14.58 -8.67 8.14
CA PRO A 120 15.70 -7.98 8.76
C PRO A 120 16.50 -7.19 7.72
N ARG A 121 17.15 -6.11 8.16
CA ARG A 121 18.15 -5.43 7.34
C ARG A 121 19.32 -6.37 7.07
N ALA A 122 19.61 -6.63 5.79
CA ALA A 122 20.72 -7.46 5.37
C ALA A 122 22.00 -6.65 5.10
N VAL A 123 23.13 -7.05 5.69
CA VAL A 123 24.47 -6.55 5.33
C VAL A 123 25.41 -7.74 5.17
N SER A 124 25.97 -7.91 3.97
CA SER A 124 26.92 -8.98 3.65
C SER A 124 26.43 -10.40 4.04
N GLY A 125 25.12 -10.65 3.95
CA GLY A 125 24.50 -11.94 4.27
C GLY A 125 24.23 -12.17 5.75
N SER A 126 24.29 -11.13 6.59
CA SER A 126 23.90 -11.18 7.99
C SER A 126 22.82 -10.16 8.30
N ALA A 127 21.89 -10.50 9.18
CA ALA A 127 20.95 -9.54 9.73
C ALA A 127 21.68 -8.55 10.64
N MET A 128 21.32 -7.28 10.53
CA MET A 128 21.89 -6.21 11.34
C MET A 128 20.81 -5.56 12.19
N CYS A 129 21.15 -5.30 13.46
CA CYS A 129 20.34 -4.49 14.37
C CYS A 129 18.87 -4.95 14.53
N PHE A 130 18.58 -6.24 14.32
CA PHE A 130 17.26 -6.82 14.61
C PHE A 130 17.03 -6.89 16.13
N PRO A 131 15.84 -6.58 16.67
CA PRO A 131 15.63 -6.53 18.11
C PRO A 131 15.82 -7.90 18.78
N VAL A 132 16.34 -7.88 20.02
CA VAL A 132 16.68 -9.07 20.80
C VAL A 132 15.57 -9.45 21.78
N ASP A 133 15.04 -8.45 22.51
CA ASP A 133 13.88 -8.64 23.38
C ASP A 133 12.77 -7.73 22.86
N PHE A 134 11.67 -8.31 22.41
CA PHE A 134 10.54 -7.58 21.83
C PHE A 134 9.24 -8.34 22.00
N LYS A 135 8.14 -7.64 21.70
CA LYS A 135 6.81 -8.23 21.67
C LYS A 135 5.95 -7.57 20.62
N PHE A 136 4.90 -8.28 20.21
CA PHE A 136 3.83 -7.69 19.41
C PHE A 136 2.70 -7.20 20.31
N GLN A 137 2.18 -6.02 20.00
CA GLN A 137 1.03 -5.43 20.69
C GLN A 137 0.03 -4.92 19.66
N THR A 138 -1.25 -4.95 20.01
CA THR A 138 -2.32 -4.35 19.20
C THR A 138 -2.97 -3.17 19.89
N SER A 139 -3.66 -2.35 19.11
CA SER A 139 -4.50 -1.26 19.59
C SER A 139 -5.68 -1.04 18.64
N ASP A 140 -6.76 -0.48 19.16
CA ASP A 140 -7.91 -0.01 18.37
C ASP A 140 -7.88 1.50 18.15
N ASP A 141 -7.06 2.25 18.91
CA ASP A 141 -7.03 3.71 18.89
C ASP A 141 -5.62 4.30 18.65
N GLY A 142 -4.60 3.44 18.53
CA GLY A 142 -3.20 3.83 18.33
C GLY A 142 -2.49 4.36 19.60
N THR A 143 -3.19 4.44 20.73
CA THR A 143 -2.68 5.02 21.99
C THR A 143 -2.64 4.02 23.15
N LEU A 144 -3.65 3.16 23.28
CA LEU A 144 -3.75 2.12 24.29
C LEU A 144 -3.36 0.77 23.67
N TRP A 145 -2.28 0.18 24.19
CA TRP A 145 -1.67 -1.00 23.60
C TRP A 145 -1.81 -2.23 24.49
N THR A 146 -2.21 -3.35 23.89
CA THR A 146 -2.38 -4.64 24.56
C THR A 146 -1.37 -5.65 24.02
N ASP A 147 -0.67 -6.35 24.91
CA ASP A 147 0.25 -7.43 24.53
C ASP A 147 -0.52 -8.58 23.86
N ILE A 148 -0.05 -9.04 22.70
CA ILE A 148 -0.60 -10.23 22.06
C ILE A 148 -0.08 -11.46 22.82
N SER A 149 -1.01 -12.29 23.33
CA SER A 149 -0.66 -13.46 24.14
C SER A 149 0.28 -14.42 23.39
N GLY A 150 1.39 -14.78 24.02
CA GLY A 150 2.39 -15.68 23.45
C GLY A 150 3.33 -15.04 22.43
N GLN A 151 3.19 -13.75 22.14
CA GLN A 151 3.99 -13.02 21.15
C GLN A 151 5.01 -12.10 21.83
N SER A 152 5.72 -12.64 22.83
CA SER A 152 6.84 -11.98 23.52
C SER A 152 8.08 -12.84 23.37
N TYR A 153 9.16 -12.22 22.93
CA TYR A 153 10.41 -12.88 22.56
C TYR A 153 11.55 -12.28 23.39
N THR A 154 12.40 -13.16 23.91
CA THR A 154 13.56 -12.78 24.72
C THR A 154 14.79 -13.52 24.22
N ASN A 155 15.91 -12.83 24.10
CA ASN A 155 17.13 -13.33 23.49
C ASN A 155 16.87 -13.94 22.10
N TYR A 156 16.01 -13.29 21.32
CA TYR A 156 15.75 -13.69 19.95
C TYR A 156 17.03 -13.52 19.13
N ASP A 157 17.41 -14.58 18.41
CA ASP A 157 18.61 -14.62 17.57
C ASP A 157 18.21 -14.64 16.10
N CYS A 158 18.23 -13.47 15.46
CA CYS A 158 18.04 -13.33 14.02
C CYS A 158 19.40 -13.47 13.34
N ALA A 159 19.81 -14.71 13.08
CA ALA A 159 21.15 -15.01 12.57
C ALA A 159 21.27 -14.88 11.03
N ASP A 160 20.16 -14.99 10.31
CA ASP A 160 20.11 -14.91 8.85
C ASP A 160 19.31 -13.70 8.34
N THR A 161 19.26 -13.51 7.03
CA THR A 161 18.59 -12.38 6.39
C THR A 161 17.21 -12.73 5.84
N LEU A 162 16.65 -13.88 6.21
CA LEU A 162 15.36 -14.34 5.71
C LEU A 162 14.23 -13.69 6.51
N ASP A 163 13.02 -13.79 5.97
CA ASP A 163 11.82 -13.34 6.65
C ASP A 163 11.61 -14.09 7.98
N GLN A 164 11.33 -13.33 9.02
CA GLN A 164 11.05 -13.82 10.36
C GLN A 164 9.53 -13.87 10.55
N GLU A 165 8.99 -15.08 10.65
CA GLU A 165 7.55 -15.32 10.70
C GLU A 165 7.04 -15.51 12.14
N PHE A 166 6.10 -14.66 12.56
CA PHE A 166 5.51 -14.70 13.89
C PHE A 166 4.01 -15.01 13.78
N THR A 167 3.68 -16.30 13.85
CA THR A 167 2.29 -16.78 13.76
C THR A 167 1.61 -16.78 15.12
N PHE A 168 0.37 -16.32 15.17
CA PHE A 168 -0.42 -16.21 16.38
C PHE A 168 -1.25 -17.46 16.58
N SER A 169 -1.26 -17.99 17.81
CA SER A 169 -2.08 -19.16 18.17
C SER A 169 -3.59 -18.90 18.08
N SER A 170 -3.99 -17.63 18.08
CA SER A 170 -5.35 -17.16 17.87
C SER A 170 -5.28 -15.81 17.19
N SER A 171 -6.09 -15.61 16.16
CA SER A 171 -6.16 -14.33 15.47
C SER A 171 -6.65 -13.23 16.41
N VAL A 172 -6.16 -12.01 16.21
CA VAL A 172 -6.51 -10.83 16.99
C VAL A 172 -7.17 -9.83 16.06
N ILE A 173 -8.34 -9.33 16.44
CA ILE A 173 -9.02 -8.24 15.73
C ILE A 173 -8.47 -6.92 16.25
N ALA A 174 -7.84 -6.13 15.39
CA ALA A 174 -7.33 -4.81 15.73
C ALA A 174 -7.05 -3.97 14.48
N GLN A 175 -7.05 -2.64 14.63
CA GLN A 175 -6.66 -1.69 13.56
C GLN A 175 -5.16 -1.37 13.58
N TYR A 176 -4.53 -1.42 14.76
CA TYR A 176 -3.12 -1.13 14.91
C TYR A 176 -2.39 -2.36 15.43
N ILE A 177 -1.19 -2.57 14.90
CA ILE A 177 -0.25 -3.57 15.40
C ILE A 177 1.15 -3.00 15.42
N ARG A 178 1.91 -3.31 16.47
CA ARG A 178 3.29 -2.83 16.62
C ARG A 178 4.24 -3.91 17.05
N LEU A 179 5.46 -3.78 16.54
CA LEU A 179 6.66 -4.33 17.16
C LEU A 179 7.09 -3.38 18.29
N PHE A 180 7.25 -3.90 19.50
CA PHE A 180 7.72 -3.15 20.67
C PHE A 180 8.98 -3.80 21.23
N ALA A 181 10.13 -3.21 20.93
CA ALA A 181 11.43 -3.69 21.38
C ALA A 181 11.80 -3.08 22.75
N THR A 182 12.50 -3.87 23.56
CA THR A 182 13.00 -3.49 24.89
C THR A 182 14.49 -3.79 25.07
N LYS A 183 15.06 -4.60 24.18
CA LYS A 183 16.48 -4.81 24.05
C LYS A 183 16.86 -4.85 22.57
N LEU A 184 17.76 -3.96 22.21
CA LEU A 184 18.25 -3.73 20.86
C LEU A 184 19.49 -4.60 20.59
N SER A 185 19.88 -4.74 19.31
CA SER A 185 21.17 -5.35 18.95
C SER A 185 22.13 -4.30 18.41
N ALA A 186 23.42 -4.61 18.50
CA ALA A 186 24.49 -3.69 18.17
C ALA A 186 24.83 -3.72 16.67
N ASP A 187 25.23 -2.58 16.14
CA ASP A 187 25.98 -2.48 14.89
C ASP A 187 27.45 -2.92 15.08
N SER A 188 28.23 -2.88 13.99
CA SER A 188 29.67 -3.23 14.03
C SER A 188 30.53 -2.28 14.86
N TYR A 189 29.99 -1.15 15.32
CA TYR A 189 30.67 -0.15 16.12
C TYR A 189 30.24 -0.19 17.60
N GLY A 190 29.30 -1.06 17.97
CA GLY A 190 28.79 -1.19 19.33
C GLY A 190 27.67 -0.20 19.69
N ASN A 191 27.09 0.48 18.71
CA ASN A 191 25.89 1.30 18.89
C ASN A 191 24.66 0.42 18.72
N TYR A 192 23.60 0.69 19.48
CA TYR A 192 22.40 -0.15 19.50
C TYR A 192 21.25 0.50 18.75
N TYR A 193 20.58 -0.28 17.90
CA TYR A 193 19.45 0.16 17.08
C TYR A 193 18.35 -0.90 17.03
N CYS A 194 17.15 -0.48 16.64
CA CYS A 194 16.14 -1.35 16.06
C CYS A 194 16.06 -1.05 14.56
N GLN A 195 16.29 -2.05 13.72
CA GLN A 195 16.23 -1.92 12.26
C GLN A 195 15.37 -3.01 11.65
N ILE A 196 14.45 -2.62 10.77
CA ILE A 196 13.51 -3.51 10.09
C ILE A 196 13.46 -3.09 8.62
N ALA A 197 13.73 -4.03 7.72
CA ALA A 197 13.67 -3.80 6.28
C ALA A 197 12.23 -3.84 5.77
N GLU A 198 11.43 -4.80 6.22
CA GLU A 198 10.00 -4.87 5.90
C GLU A 198 9.20 -5.38 7.09
N MET A 199 7.96 -4.94 7.19
CA MET A 199 6.96 -5.37 8.14
C MET A 199 5.66 -5.64 7.40
N ASN A 200 5.32 -6.92 7.28
CA ASN A 200 4.09 -7.38 6.68
C ASN A 200 3.16 -7.95 7.75
N VAL A 201 1.87 -7.69 7.60
CA VAL A 201 0.82 -8.21 8.48
C VAL A 201 -0.10 -9.05 7.63
N ILE A 202 -0.26 -10.31 8.03
CA ILE A 202 -1.14 -11.26 7.36
C ILE A 202 -2.39 -11.38 8.22
N ASP A 203 -3.53 -11.23 7.56
CA ASP A 203 -4.84 -11.52 8.13
C ASP A 203 -5.38 -12.84 7.59
N THR A 204 -6.20 -13.49 8.41
CA THR A 204 -7.03 -14.59 7.90
C THR A 204 -8.18 -13.96 7.14
N VAL A 205 -8.04 -13.87 5.81
CA VAL A 205 -9.20 -13.69 4.94
C VAL A 205 -10.14 -14.85 5.28
N SER A 206 -11.29 -14.55 5.89
CA SER A 206 -12.39 -15.52 5.87
C SER A 206 -12.56 -15.87 4.41
N SER A 207 -12.49 -17.16 4.07
CA SER A 207 -12.98 -17.64 2.79
C SER A 207 -14.47 -17.32 2.72
N VAL A 208 -14.79 -16.08 2.33
CA VAL A 208 -16.03 -15.77 1.65
C VAL A 208 -15.99 -16.71 0.45
N GLY A 209 -17.00 -17.57 0.36
CA GLY A 209 -17.07 -18.56 -0.71
C GLY A 209 -16.75 -17.87 -2.04
N ILE A 210 -16.00 -18.56 -2.89
CA ILE A 210 -15.93 -18.20 -4.31
C ILE A 210 -17.35 -18.43 -4.84
N GLU A 211 -18.27 -17.51 -4.59
CA GLU A 211 -19.22 -17.20 -5.63
C GLU A 211 -18.35 -16.67 -6.75
N THR A 212 -18.32 -17.41 -7.86
CA THR A 212 -17.84 -16.88 -9.13
C THR A 212 -18.53 -15.54 -9.30
N ALA A 213 -17.82 -14.45 -8.96
CA ALA A 213 -18.25 -13.11 -9.27
C ALA A 213 -18.52 -13.15 -10.75
N ARG A 214 -19.80 -13.08 -11.09
CA ARG A 214 -20.25 -12.93 -12.45
C ARG A 214 -19.49 -11.70 -12.92
N VAL A 215 -18.51 -11.86 -13.81
CA VAL A 215 -17.93 -10.71 -14.50
C VAL A 215 -19.14 -9.98 -15.07
N PRO A 216 -19.46 -8.75 -14.63
CA PRO A 216 -20.57 -8.04 -15.21
C PRO A 216 -20.31 -7.97 -16.71
N ASP A 217 -21.27 -8.40 -17.54
CA ASP A 217 -21.18 -8.30 -19.01
C ASP A 217 -20.98 -6.84 -19.48
N GLU A 218 -21.08 -5.88 -18.56
CA GLU A 218 -20.87 -4.46 -18.77
C GLU A 218 -19.71 -4.01 -17.87
N SER A 219 -18.50 -3.93 -18.45
CA SER A 219 -17.33 -3.46 -17.72
C SER A 219 -17.46 -1.97 -17.41
N TYR A 220 -17.12 -1.60 -16.18
CA TYR A 220 -16.74 -0.24 -15.82
C TYR A 220 -15.81 0.36 -16.88
N PHE A 221 -16.16 1.52 -17.42
CA PHE A 221 -15.40 2.23 -18.46
C PHE A 221 -14.85 3.52 -17.87
N PHE A 222 -13.60 3.86 -18.18
CA PHE A 222 -12.96 5.09 -17.72
C PHE A 222 -12.03 5.67 -18.79
N GLU A 223 -12.16 6.96 -19.07
CA GLU A 223 -11.26 7.71 -19.94
C GLU A 223 -11.07 9.13 -19.40
N ASN A 224 -9.89 9.70 -19.57
CA ASN A 224 -9.68 11.14 -19.44
C ASN A 224 -9.19 11.73 -20.77
N PHE A 225 -9.79 12.83 -21.21
CA PHE A 225 -9.40 13.50 -22.45
C PHE A 225 -9.50 15.03 -22.32
N PRO A 226 -8.47 15.79 -22.74
CA PRO A 226 -7.17 15.31 -23.23
C PRO A 226 -6.31 14.70 -22.11
N ASN A 227 -5.46 13.76 -22.48
CA ASN A 227 -4.36 13.24 -21.67
C ASN A 227 -3.12 13.10 -22.57
N PRO A 228 -2.02 13.85 -22.33
CA PRO A 228 -1.84 14.86 -21.29
C PRO A 228 -2.76 16.07 -21.45
N PHE A 229 -3.15 16.69 -20.33
CA PHE A 229 -3.97 17.91 -20.34
C PHE A 229 -3.13 19.16 -20.07
N ASN A 230 -3.59 20.31 -20.56
CA ASN A 230 -2.94 21.60 -20.31
C ASN A 230 -3.64 22.37 -19.18
N LEU A 231 -4.88 22.79 -19.45
CA LEU A 231 -5.70 23.59 -18.52
C LEU A 231 -6.86 22.80 -17.92
N SER A 232 -7.42 21.86 -18.67
CA SER A 232 -8.45 20.97 -18.15
C SER A 232 -8.45 19.62 -18.85
N THR A 233 -8.95 18.61 -18.14
CA THR A 233 -9.25 17.29 -18.67
C THR A 233 -10.69 16.93 -18.33
N THR A 234 -11.38 16.24 -19.23
CA THR A 234 -12.69 15.65 -18.97
C THR A 234 -12.49 14.19 -18.64
N ILE A 235 -12.92 13.79 -17.45
CA ILE A 235 -12.94 12.41 -16.99
C ILE A 235 -14.34 11.85 -17.26
N ARG A 236 -14.42 10.82 -18.09
CA ARG A 236 -15.64 10.08 -18.42
C ARG A 236 -15.59 8.71 -17.76
N TYR A 237 -16.67 8.32 -17.11
CA TYR A 237 -16.81 6.99 -16.54
C TYR A 237 -18.22 6.43 -16.73
N THR A 238 -18.35 5.10 -16.78
CA THR A 238 -19.65 4.41 -16.89
C THR A 238 -19.84 3.48 -15.70
N LEU A 239 -21.02 3.56 -15.09
CA LEU A 239 -21.48 2.72 -13.99
C LEU A 239 -22.48 1.69 -14.53
N PRO A 240 -22.26 0.38 -14.36
CA PRO A 240 -23.21 -0.66 -14.77
C PRO A 240 -24.38 -0.82 -13.79
N GLU A 241 -24.28 -0.25 -12.58
CA GLU A 241 -25.30 -0.30 -11.54
C GLU A 241 -25.23 0.95 -10.64
N GLU A 242 -26.21 1.12 -9.74
CA GLU A 242 -26.17 2.19 -8.75
C GLU A 242 -25.00 1.99 -7.77
N SER A 243 -24.11 2.97 -7.72
CA SER A 243 -22.87 2.91 -6.96
C SER A 243 -22.62 4.23 -6.24
N LYS A 244 -22.01 4.14 -5.04
CA LYS A 244 -21.39 5.30 -4.40
C LYS A 244 -20.05 5.54 -5.10
N ILE A 245 -19.88 6.72 -5.70
CA ILE A 245 -18.66 7.09 -6.43
C ILE A 245 -17.90 8.18 -5.69
N CYS A 246 -16.59 7.98 -5.55
CA CYS A 246 -15.62 8.97 -5.07
C CYS A 246 -14.52 9.08 -6.14
N LEU A 247 -14.48 10.18 -6.88
CA LEU A 247 -13.46 10.46 -7.87
C LEU A 247 -12.56 11.57 -7.33
N SER A 248 -11.34 11.22 -6.95
CA SER A 248 -10.36 12.13 -6.37
C SER A 248 -9.10 12.19 -7.23
N ILE A 249 -8.42 13.32 -7.19
CA ILE A 249 -7.15 13.58 -7.85
C ILE A 249 -6.07 13.61 -6.78
N TYR A 250 -4.99 12.86 -6.99
CA TYR A 250 -3.80 12.82 -6.15
C TYR A 250 -2.58 13.26 -6.94
N ASN A 251 -1.56 13.76 -6.25
CA ASN A 251 -0.23 13.89 -6.85
C ASN A 251 0.57 12.59 -6.67
N VAL A 252 1.73 12.50 -7.33
CA VAL A 252 2.64 11.32 -7.24
C VAL A 252 3.16 10.99 -5.84
N LEU A 253 2.98 11.89 -4.87
CA LEU A 253 3.37 11.66 -3.47
C LEU A 253 2.19 11.11 -2.64
N GLY A 254 1.08 10.74 -3.29
CA GLY A 254 -0.13 10.27 -2.62
C GLY A 254 -0.90 11.37 -1.89
N LYS A 255 -0.58 12.65 -2.12
CA LYS A 255 -1.33 13.77 -1.51
C LYS A 255 -2.57 14.06 -2.35
N GLN A 256 -3.74 14.03 -1.71
CA GLN A 256 -5.00 14.45 -2.32
C GLN A 256 -4.93 15.92 -2.74
N VAL A 257 -5.32 16.18 -3.98
CA VAL A 257 -5.32 17.47 -4.65
C VAL A 257 -6.73 18.02 -4.74
N ALA A 258 -7.69 17.20 -5.17
CA ALA A 258 -9.09 17.59 -5.32
C ALA A 258 -10.01 16.37 -5.24
N VAL A 259 -11.24 16.57 -4.77
CA VAL A 259 -12.34 15.61 -4.93
C VAL A 259 -13.30 16.16 -5.98
N LEU A 260 -13.49 15.42 -7.07
CA LEU A 260 -14.32 15.81 -8.20
C LEU A 260 -15.76 15.30 -8.07
N VAL A 261 -15.92 14.09 -7.51
CA VAL A 261 -17.22 13.44 -7.32
C VAL A 261 -17.21 12.74 -5.97
N ASN A 262 -18.27 12.85 -5.18
CA ASN A 262 -18.45 12.11 -3.94
C ASN A 262 -19.94 11.92 -3.63
N GLU A 263 -20.66 11.14 -4.43
CA GLU A 263 -22.11 10.98 -4.36
C GLU A 263 -22.56 9.59 -4.81
N VAL A 264 -23.80 9.23 -4.48
CA VAL A 264 -24.42 8.01 -5.03
C VAL A 264 -24.98 8.35 -6.40
N GLN A 265 -24.63 7.55 -7.40
CA GLN A 265 -25.06 7.72 -8.78
C GLN A 265 -25.67 6.42 -9.27
N SER A 266 -26.78 6.52 -10.01
CA SER A 266 -27.41 5.36 -10.67
C SER A 266 -26.55 4.84 -11.84
N ASP A 267 -26.93 3.73 -12.44
CA ASP A 267 -26.30 3.23 -13.67
C ASP A 267 -26.31 4.31 -14.77
N GLY A 268 -25.22 4.38 -15.55
CA GLY A 268 -25.10 5.34 -16.65
C GLY A 268 -23.69 5.86 -16.89
N THR A 269 -23.55 6.70 -17.92
CA THR A 269 -22.29 7.36 -18.27
C THR A 269 -22.26 8.79 -17.74
N TYR A 270 -21.20 9.11 -17.01
CA TYR A 270 -20.96 10.39 -16.38
C TYR A 270 -19.71 11.04 -16.95
N GLN A 271 -19.62 12.36 -16.80
CA GLN A 271 -18.45 13.14 -17.15
C GLN A 271 -18.23 14.24 -16.12
N VAL A 272 -16.98 14.44 -15.71
CA VAL A 272 -16.56 15.54 -14.85
C VAL A 272 -15.34 16.23 -15.45
N GLU A 273 -15.31 17.56 -15.39
CA GLU A 273 -14.15 18.33 -15.84
C GLU A 273 -13.29 18.70 -14.63
N TRP A 274 -11.99 18.47 -14.75
CA TRP A 274 -11.01 19.01 -13.82
C TRP A 274 -10.16 20.07 -14.52
N ASN A 275 -10.10 21.27 -13.95
CA ASN A 275 -9.42 22.45 -14.48
C ASN A 275 -8.04 22.69 -13.83
N GLY A 276 -7.41 21.65 -13.29
CA GLY A 276 -6.07 21.77 -12.72
C GLY A 276 -6.02 22.64 -11.46
N VAL A 277 -7.07 22.61 -10.63
CA VAL A 277 -7.09 23.30 -9.33
C VAL A 277 -7.18 22.31 -8.17
N ASN A 278 -6.66 22.72 -7.01
CA ASN A 278 -6.85 22.00 -5.76
C ASN A 278 -8.19 22.35 -5.09
N GLU A 279 -8.49 21.76 -3.93
CA GLU A 279 -9.70 22.05 -3.14
C GLU A 279 -9.86 23.53 -2.73
N ASN A 280 -8.76 24.28 -2.65
CA ASN A 280 -8.78 25.71 -2.34
C ASN A 280 -9.00 26.59 -3.59
N GLY A 281 -9.19 25.99 -4.77
CA GLY A 281 -9.32 26.70 -6.05
C GLY A 281 -8.01 27.25 -6.60
N GLU A 282 -6.87 26.83 -6.05
CA GLU A 282 -5.55 27.27 -6.50
C GLU A 282 -5.05 26.37 -7.62
N SER A 283 -4.47 26.97 -8.68
CA SER A 283 -3.86 26.21 -9.77
C SER A 283 -2.73 25.33 -9.24
N VAL A 284 -2.74 24.05 -9.64
CA VAL A 284 -1.67 23.12 -9.31
C VAL A 284 -0.57 23.15 -10.38
N ALA A 285 0.65 22.76 -9.99
CA ALA A 285 1.78 22.75 -10.91
C ALA A 285 1.58 21.71 -12.03
N GLY A 286 2.17 21.92 -13.20
CA GLY A 286 2.23 20.87 -14.22
C GLY A 286 2.96 19.64 -13.66
N GLY A 287 2.36 18.45 -13.79
CA GLY A 287 2.89 17.24 -13.18
C GLY A 287 2.03 16.02 -13.43
N LEU A 288 2.48 14.89 -12.91
CA LEU A 288 1.75 13.64 -12.91
C LEU A 288 0.72 13.64 -11.76
N TYR A 289 -0.48 13.19 -12.09
CA TYR A 289 -1.61 13.06 -11.17
C TYR A 289 -2.19 11.66 -11.29
N ILE A 290 -2.69 11.14 -10.17
CA ILE A 290 -3.28 9.81 -10.03
C ILE A 290 -4.76 10.00 -9.73
#